data_AF-A0A970ZHW8-F1
#
_entry.id   AF-A0A970ZHW8-F1
#
_cell.length_a   1.000
_cell.length_b   1.000
_cell.length_c   1.000
_cell.angle_alpha   90.00
_cell.angle_beta   90.00
_cell.angle_gamma   90.00
#
_symmetry.space_group_name_H-M   'P 1'
#
loop_
_entity.id
_entity.type
_entity.pdbx_description
1 polymer ?
#
loop_
_entity_poly.entity_id
_entity_poly.type
_entity_poly.pdbx_seq_one_letter_code
_entity_poly.pdbx_strand_id
1 'polypeptide(L)' 'MREQSKRLKIDYPVGAPSRAEFKTIGKIRAYPTTWIIAPSGEIVKEFVGMVPGKHSAIREIVDRLLRESSASFTR' A
#
# COMPACT_ATOMS: atom_id res chain seq x y z
N MET A 1 -18.53 0.57 4.28
CA MET A 1 -17.14 1.02 4.53
C MET A 1 -16.96 1.51 5.97
N ARG A 2 -17.52 2.67 6.37
CA ARG A 2 -17.27 3.27 7.70
C ARG A 2 -17.52 2.34 8.89
N GLU A 3 -18.58 1.54 8.88
CA GLU A 3 -18.92 0.64 9.98
C GLU A 3 -17.97 -0.55 10.11
N GLN A 4 -17.55 -1.15 8.99
CA GLN A 4 -16.57 -2.25 8.98
C GLN A 4 -15.17 -1.76 9.40
N SER A 5 -14.75 -0.58 8.96
CA SER A 5 -13.49 0.03 9.39
C SER A 5 -13.45 0.28 10.91
N LYS A 6 -14.56 0.76 11.49
CA LYS A 6 -14.70 0.93 12.95
C LYS A 6 -14.56 -0.41 13.68
N ARG A 7 -15.23 -1.46 13.19
CA ARG A 7 -15.14 -2.82 13.79
C ARG A 7 -13.73 -3.41 13.72
N LEU A 8 -13.01 -3.17 12.62
CA LEU A 8 -11.65 -3.65 12.41
C LEU A 8 -10.57 -2.76 13.02
N LYS A 9 -10.96 -1.67 13.71
CA LYS A 9 -10.03 -0.69 14.31
C LYS A 9 -9.03 -0.12 13.29
N ILE A 10 -9.49 0.11 12.06
CA ILE A 10 -8.68 0.76 11.02
C ILE A 10 -8.60 2.25 11.34
N ASP A 11 -7.40 2.72 11.64
CA ASP A 11 -7.07 4.12 11.99
C ASP A 11 -6.43 4.91 10.83
N TYR A 12 -6.01 4.22 9.76
CA TYR A 12 -5.48 4.83 8.55
C TYR A 12 -6.59 5.28 7.58
N PRO A 13 -6.32 6.24 6.67
CA PRO A 13 -7.29 6.69 5.68
C PRO A 13 -7.84 5.56 4.81
N VAL A 14 -9.16 5.49 4.64
CA VAL A 14 -9.84 4.51 3.78
C VAL A 14 -10.57 5.24 2.66
N GLY A 15 -10.09 5.06 1.43
CA GLY A 15 -10.80 5.49 0.23
C GLY A 15 -11.92 4.51 -0.15
N ALA A 16 -12.99 5.03 -0.75
CA ALA A 16 -14.02 4.23 -1.40
C ALA A 16 -14.08 4.65 -2.89
N PRO A 17 -13.15 4.16 -3.72
CA PRO A 17 -13.06 4.63 -5.10
C PRO A 17 -14.34 4.25 -5.85
N SER A 18 -14.80 5.15 -6.70
CA SER A 18 -15.82 4.86 -7.70
C SER A 18 -15.34 3.78 -8.66
N ARG A 19 -16.27 3.18 -9.41
CA ARG A 19 -15.94 2.18 -10.44
C ARG A 19 -15.03 2.76 -11.54
N ALA A 20 -15.09 4.07 -11.78
CA ALA A 20 -14.22 4.74 -12.75
C ALA A 20 -12.79 4.90 -12.22
N GLU A 21 -12.64 5.31 -10.96
CA GLU A 21 -11.34 5.42 -10.28
C GLU A 21 -10.68 4.04 -10.08
N PHE A 22 -11.48 3.00 -9.83
CA PHE A 22 -10.94 1.63 -9.79
C PHE A 22 -10.33 1.18 -11.12
N LYS A 23 -10.78 1.71 -12.27
CA LYS A 23 -10.18 1.40 -13.58
C LYS A 23 -8.83 2.07 -13.78
N THR A 24 -8.56 3.20 -13.11
CA THR A 24 -7.28 3.91 -13.21
C THR A 24 -6.23 3.33 -12.29
N ILE A 25 -6.62 2.67 -11.20
CA ILE A 25 -5.76 2.02 -10.19
C ILE A 25 -5.07 0.73 -10.72
N GLY A 26 -4.97 0.54 -12.03
CA GLY A 26 -4.46 -0.68 -12.66
C GLY A 26 -5.45 -1.84 -12.58
N LYS A 27 -5.21 -2.90 -13.37
CA LYS A 27 -6.08 -4.08 -13.39
C LYS A 27 -5.83 -4.92 -12.13
N ILE A 28 -6.62 -4.72 -11.08
CA ILE A 28 -6.64 -5.61 -9.91
C ILE A 28 -7.02 -7.01 -10.37
N ARG A 29 -6.07 -7.95 -10.27
CA ARG A 29 -6.27 -9.34 -10.72
C ARG A 29 -6.92 -10.22 -9.66
N ALA A 30 -6.71 -9.91 -8.38
CA ALA A 30 -7.26 -10.65 -7.25
C ALA A 30 -7.35 -9.75 -6.01
N TYR A 31 -8.11 -10.18 -5.01
CA TYR A 31 -8.13 -9.54 -3.69
C TYR A 31 -7.53 -10.47 -2.62
N PRO A 32 -6.82 -9.94 -1.61
CA PRO A 32 -6.37 -8.55 -1.50
C PRO A 32 -5.17 -8.27 -2.43
N THR A 33 -5.08 -7.07 -3.01
CA THR A 33 -3.85 -6.57 -3.64
C THR A 33 -3.26 -5.46 -2.77
N THR A 34 -1.93 -5.46 -2.62
CA THR A 34 -1.19 -4.45 -1.86
C THR A 34 -0.05 -3.92 -2.72
N TRP A 35 -0.01 -2.62 -2.95
CA TRP A 35 1.12 -1.94 -3.59
C TRP A 35 1.93 -1.17 -2.54
N ILE A 36 3.25 -1.19 -2.69
CA ILE A 36 4.15 -0.29 -1.97
C ILE A 36 4.61 0.77 -2.98
N ILE A 37 4.39 2.03 -2.64
CA ILE A 37 4.73 3.19 -3.47
C ILE A 37 5.89 3.93 -2.80
N ALA A 38 6.97 4.18 -3.54
CA ALA A 38 8.11 4.95 -3.07
C ALA A 38 7.80 6.46 -3.01
N PRO A 39 8.62 7.27 -2.31
CA PRO A 39 8.47 8.73 -2.32
C PRO A 39 8.51 9.36 -3.71
N SER A 40 9.14 8.71 -4.70
CA SER A 40 9.13 9.13 -6.11
C SER A 40 7.76 9.02 -6.78
N GLY A 41 6.80 8.34 -6.15
CA GLY A 41 5.50 8.00 -6.73
C GLY A 41 5.49 6.69 -7.52
N GLU A 42 6.63 6.00 -7.65
CA GLU A 42 6.72 4.73 -8.36
C GLU A 42 6.30 3.54 -7.49
N ILE A 43 5.67 2.53 -8.11
CA ILE A 43 5.35 1.26 -7.45
C ILE A 43 6.63 0.42 -7.38
N VAL A 44 7.13 0.17 -6.17
CA VAL A 44 8.33 -0.66 -5.97
C VAL A 44 8.01 -2.13 -5.79
N LYS A 45 6.80 -2.44 -5.32
CA LYS A 45 6.37 -3.82 -5.10
C LYS A 45 4.85 -3.95 -5.16
N GLU A 46 4.41 -5.03 -5.79
CA GLU A 46 3.02 -5.49 -5.78
C GLU A 46 2.94 -6.87 -5.10
N PHE A 47 1.97 -7.04 -4.21
CA PHE A 47 1.57 -8.33 -3.65
C PHE A 47 0.14 -8.62 -4.08
N VAL A 48 -0.06 -9.73 -4.78
CA VAL A 48 -1.39 -10.17 -5.26
C VAL A 48 -1.83 -11.37 -4.44
N GLY A 49 -2.97 -11.25 -3.76
CA GLY A 49 -3.57 -12.29 -2.94
C GLY A 49 -2.86 -12.50 -1.60
N MET A 50 -2.97 -13.73 -1.09
CA MET A 50 -2.31 -14.15 0.15
C MET A 50 -0.91 -14.70 -0.15
N VAL A 51 0.10 -13.89 0.14
CA VAL A 51 1.51 -14.26 -0.04
C VAL A 51 2.11 -14.63 1.33
N PRO A 52 2.75 -15.80 1.48
CA PRO A 52 3.49 -16.16 2.70
C PRO A 52 4.57 -15.11 3.02
N GLY A 53 4.73 -14.74 4.29
CA GLY A 53 5.74 -13.76 4.71
C GLY A 53 5.48 -12.32 4.22
N LYS A 54 4.30 -12.01 3.67
CA LYS A 54 3.99 -10.66 3.14
C LYS A 54 4.27 -9.54 4.15
N HIS A 55 3.90 -9.73 5.41
CA HIS A 55 4.03 -8.69 6.42
C HIS A 55 5.50 -8.35 6.77
N SER A 56 6.39 -9.35 6.84
CA SER A 56 7.81 -9.09 7.07
C SER A 56 8.43 -8.39 5.86
N ALA A 57 8.11 -8.85 4.65
CA ALA A 57 8.59 -8.22 3.42
C ALA A 57 8.12 -6.76 3.29
N ILE A 58 6.87 -6.46 3.62
CA ILE A 58 6.36 -5.07 3.64
C ILE A 58 7.19 -4.22 4.59
N ARG A 59 7.42 -4.70 5.82
CA ARG A 59 8.17 -3.95 6.85
C ARG A 59 9.59 -3.64 6.38
N GLU A 60 10.31 -4.64 5.88
CA GLU A 60 11.69 -4.46 5.39
C GLU A 60 11.78 -3.43 4.25
N ILE A 61 10.83 -3.49 3.29
CA ILE A 61 10.80 -2.55 2.17
C ILE A 61 10.49 -1.13 2.67
N VAL A 62 9.49 -0.97 3.53
CA VAL A 62 9.10 0.34 4.07
C VAL A 62 10.22 0.95 4.91
N ASP A 63 10.84 0.17 5.80
CA ASP A 63 11.96 0.62 6.64
C ASP A 63 13.17 1.06 5.80
N ARG A 64 13.40 0.39 4.67
CA ARG A 64 14.44 0.82 3.70
C ARG A 64 14.07 2.14 3.03
N LEU A 65 12.85 2.26 2.50
CA LEU A 65 12.39 3.48 1.82
C LEU A 65 12.38 4.71 2.72
N LEU A 66 11.99 4.54 3.99
CA LEU A 66 12.00 5.63 4.98
C LEU A 66 13.42 6.11 5.27
N ARG A 67 14.38 5.18 5.41
CA ARG A 67 15.81 5.53 5.59
C ARG A 67 16.37 6.28 4.39
N GLU A 68 16.13 5.76 3.18
CA GLU A 68 16.57 6.40 1.93
C GLU A 68 15.98 7.82 1.79
N SER A 69 14.68 7.99 2.09
CA SER A 69 14.03 9.31 2.06
C SER A 69 14.59 10.29 3.08
N SER A 70 14.90 9.83 4.31
CA SER A 70 15.48 10.70 5.34
C SER A 70 16.88 11.17 4.99
N ALA A 71 17.69 10.34 4.33
CA ALA A 71 19.04 10.69 3.90
C ALA A 71 19.03 11.74 2.78
N SER A 72 18.04 11.70 1.89
CA SER A 72 17.87 12.67 0.81
C SER A 72 17.37 14.04 1.27
N PHE A 73 16.69 14.14 2.42
CA PHE A 73 16.16 15.42 2.94
C PHE A 73 17.22 16.26 3.67
N THR A 74 18.35 15.68 4.06
CA THR A 74 19.48 16.35 4.72
C THR A 74 20.55 16.92 3.77
N ARG A 75 20.26 16.98 2.46
CA ARG A 75 21.08 17.64 1.44
C ARG A 75 20.35 18.81 0.84
#